data_AF-A0A538APL0-F1
#
_entry.id   AF-A0A538APL0-F1
#
_cell.length_a   1.000
_cell.length_b   1.000
_cell.length_c   1.000
_cell.angle_alpha   90.00
_cell.angle_beta   90.00
_cell.angle_gamma   90.00
#
_symmetry.space_group_name_H-M   'P 1'
#
loop_
_entity.id
_entity.type
_entity.pdbx_description
1 polymer ?
#
loop_
_entity_poly.entity_id
_entity_poly.type
_entity_poly.pdbx_seq_one_letter_code
_entity_poly.pdbx_strand_id
1 'polypeptide(L)'
;LDNNHAYDFGPTALLDTRKNLLTNGIAPVGAGKDSATANAPAMFEVKGWTIAVVGFDKVVDPFPEAVAAPGHPGTADGHNENRMVAAVRAAKRDADLVIVAIHWGVELDTQPRPDDVVLGRRLVDAGADVIFGGHAHRLQPLGMHGDRPIFYSLGNFVWQNLSVAGSTTAVAEVRITPQGKVVPKLLPAYIQATGHPVLV
;
A
#
# COMPACT_ATOMS: atom_id res chain seq x y z
N LEU A 1 -1.43 -6.09 4.34
CA LEU A 1 -2.49 -6.19 5.38
C LEU A 1 -2.81 -4.82 5.98
N ASP A 2 -2.34 -3.79 5.31
CA ASP A 2 -2.39 -2.36 5.57
C ASP A 2 -3.71 -1.76 5.12
N ASN A 3 -4.85 -2.36 5.47
CA ASN A 3 -6.16 -1.83 5.08
C ASN A 3 -7.23 -2.02 6.16
N ASN A 4 -8.28 -1.23 6.07
CA ASN A 4 -9.39 -1.17 7.01
C ASN A 4 -10.06 -2.53 7.26
N HIS A 5 -10.17 -3.36 6.23
CA HIS A 5 -10.81 -4.69 6.32
C HIS A 5 -9.91 -5.78 6.89
N ALA A 6 -8.62 -5.51 7.12
CA ALA A 6 -7.73 -6.48 7.75
C ALA A 6 -8.16 -6.82 9.19
N TYR A 7 -8.92 -5.93 9.84
CA TYR A 7 -9.35 -6.07 11.23
C TYR A 7 -10.82 -6.49 11.41
N ASP A 8 -11.59 -6.71 10.34
CA ASP A 8 -13.06 -6.97 10.40
C ASP A 8 -13.46 -8.10 11.35
N PHE A 9 -12.64 -9.15 11.42
CA PHE A 9 -12.87 -10.32 12.29
C PHE A 9 -12.05 -10.28 13.59
N GLY A 10 -11.54 -9.10 13.95
CA GLY A 10 -10.82 -8.82 15.17
C GLY A 10 -9.37 -9.32 15.19
N PRO A 11 -8.68 -9.13 16.33
CA PRO A 11 -7.23 -9.30 16.42
C PRO A 11 -6.80 -10.77 16.25
N THR A 12 -7.62 -11.73 16.69
CA THR A 12 -7.34 -13.16 16.52
C THR A 12 -7.29 -13.53 15.05
N ALA A 13 -8.28 -13.11 14.25
CA ALA A 13 -8.34 -13.39 12.83
C ALA A 13 -7.22 -12.69 12.06
N LEU A 14 -6.94 -11.43 12.38
CA LEU A 14 -5.80 -10.69 11.81
C LEU A 14 -4.49 -11.47 12.00
N LEU A 15 -4.23 -11.95 13.22
CA LEU A 15 -3.02 -12.71 13.53
C LEU A 15 -2.99 -14.08 12.86
N ASP A 16 -4.14 -14.75 12.73
CA ASP A 16 -4.24 -15.99 11.99
C ASP A 16 -3.95 -15.80 10.50
N THR A 17 -4.53 -14.77 9.86
CA THR A 17 -4.20 -14.38 8.48
C THR A 17 -2.71 -14.10 8.33
N ARG A 18 -2.14 -13.32 9.24
CA ARG A 18 -0.69 -13.00 9.22
C ARG A 18 0.17 -14.26 9.32
N LYS A 19 -0.20 -15.20 10.20
CA LYS A 19 0.48 -16.50 10.35
C LYS A 19 0.36 -17.35 9.07
N ASN A 20 -0.81 -17.38 8.45
CA ASN A 20 -1.04 -18.12 7.21
C ASN A 20 -0.21 -17.57 6.06
N LEU A 21 -0.09 -16.24 5.92
CA LEU A 21 0.80 -15.61 4.93
C LEU A 21 2.25 -16.06 5.13
N LEU A 22 2.78 -15.93 6.35
CA LEU A 22 4.15 -16.32 6.68
C LEU A 22 4.41 -17.81 6.41
N THR A 23 3.46 -18.68 6.76
CA THR A 23 3.55 -20.14 6.54
C THR A 23 3.62 -20.49 5.06
N ASN A 24 3.05 -19.64 4.20
CA ASN A 24 3.08 -19.81 2.74
C ASN A 24 4.18 -18.97 2.06
N GLY A 25 5.15 -18.46 2.81
CA GLY A 25 6.29 -17.69 2.28
C GLY A 25 5.92 -16.29 1.78
N ILE A 26 4.77 -15.75 2.18
CA ILE A 26 4.33 -14.40 1.84
C ILE A 26 4.63 -13.49 3.04
N ALA A 27 5.47 -12.49 2.85
CA ALA A 27 5.79 -11.53 3.90
C ALA A 27 4.62 -10.55 4.12
N PRO A 28 4.00 -10.52 5.31
CA PRO A 28 2.94 -9.57 5.62
C PRO A 28 3.52 -8.18 5.87
N VAL A 29 2.81 -7.16 5.41
CA VAL A 29 3.16 -5.74 5.59
C VAL A 29 1.98 -4.99 6.20
N GLY A 30 2.28 -4.06 7.11
CA GLY A 30 1.34 -3.08 7.66
C GLY A 30 0.31 -3.63 8.64
N ALA A 31 0.56 -4.81 9.21
CA ALA A 31 -0.20 -5.33 10.35
C ALA A 31 0.65 -6.24 11.23
N GLY A 32 0.36 -6.26 12.53
CA GLY A 32 1.20 -6.93 13.52
C GLY A 32 0.47 -7.29 14.80
N LYS A 33 1.20 -7.98 15.68
CA LYS A 33 0.75 -8.30 17.06
C LYS A 33 0.87 -7.11 18.01
N ASP A 34 1.56 -6.08 17.56
CA ASP A 34 1.83 -4.84 18.26
C ASP A 34 2.24 -3.77 17.24
N SER A 35 2.35 -2.52 17.69
CA SER A 35 2.77 -1.41 16.84
C SER A 35 4.18 -1.62 16.24
N ALA A 36 5.09 -2.30 16.93
CA ALA A 36 6.45 -2.51 16.42
C ALA A 36 6.45 -3.42 15.19
N THR A 37 5.72 -4.54 15.26
CA THR A 37 5.60 -5.49 14.15
C THR A 37 4.70 -4.99 13.03
N ALA A 38 3.68 -4.18 13.33
CA ALA A 38 2.83 -3.56 12.30
C ALA A 38 3.62 -2.56 11.44
N ASN A 39 4.49 -1.76 12.08
CA ASN A 39 5.30 -0.74 11.40
C ASN A 39 6.62 -1.28 10.82
N ALA A 40 6.95 -2.57 11.03
CA ALA A 40 8.18 -3.15 10.51
C ALA A 40 8.10 -3.33 8.98
N PRO A 41 9.14 -2.96 8.22
CA PRO A 41 9.18 -3.24 6.80
C PRO A 41 9.30 -4.75 6.54
N ALA A 42 8.71 -5.22 5.45
CA ALA A 42 9.13 -6.48 4.84
C ALA A 42 10.37 -6.23 3.99
N MET A 43 11.42 -7.00 4.23
CA MET A 43 12.72 -6.87 3.57
C MET A 43 12.92 -8.04 2.61
N PHE A 44 13.39 -7.74 1.40
CA PHE A 44 13.64 -8.74 0.36
C PHE A 44 15.00 -8.52 -0.27
N GLU A 45 15.72 -9.61 -0.52
CA GLU A 45 16.94 -9.62 -1.32
C GLU A 45 16.62 -10.12 -2.73
N VAL A 46 16.74 -9.25 -3.72
CA VAL A 46 16.40 -9.57 -5.11
C VAL A 46 17.55 -9.17 -6.01
N LYS A 47 18.27 -10.16 -6.56
CA LYS A 47 19.38 -9.94 -7.50
C LYS A 47 20.44 -8.94 -6.97
N GLY A 48 20.71 -9.00 -5.67
CA GLY A 48 21.68 -8.12 -4.99
C GLY A 48 21.15 -6.75 -4.60
N TRP A 49 19.85 -6.52 -4.72
CA TRP A 49 19.16 -5.33 -4.19
C TRP A 49 18.41 -5.68 -2.92
N THR A 50 18.55 -4.84 -1.91
CA THR A 50 17.69 -4.86 -0.73
C THR A 50 16.46 -4.00 -0.99
N ILE A 51 15.27 -4.60 -0.93
CA ILE A 51 13.98 -3.93 -1.12
C ILE A 51 13.21 -3.94 0.20
N ALA A 52 12.81 -2.77 0.67
CA ALA A 52 11.91 -2.60 1.79
C ALA A 52 10.49 -2.27 1.32
N VAL A 53 9.49 -2.94 1.90
CA VAL A 53 8.08 -2.59 1.72
C VAL A 53 7.50 -2.18 3.08
N VAL A 54 7.03 -0.94 3.18
CA VAL A 54 6.32 -0.41 4.36
C VAL A 54 4.84 -0.21 4.03
N GLY A 55 3.96 -0.44 5.00
CA GLY A 55 2.51 -0.36 4.82
C GLY A 55 1.86 0.55 5.84
N PHE A 56 0.82 1.27 5.45
CA PHE A 56 0.04 2.15 6.33
C PHE A 56 -1.45 2.10 6.01
N ASP A 57 -2.28 2.23 7.03
CA ASP A 57 -3.73 2.28 6.92
C ASP A 57 -4.27 3.61 7.48
N LYS A 58 -4.84 4.45 6.60
CA LYS A 58 -5.47 5.74 6.95
C LYS A 58 -6.98 5.62 7.12
N VAL A 59 -7.53 4.41 7.06
CA VAL A 59 -8.97 4.19 7.10
C VAL A 59 -9.23 3.21 8.23
N VAL A 60 -9.39 3.74 9.43
CA VAL A 60 -9.66 2.90 10.61
C VAL A 60 -11.03 3.21 11.22
N ASP A 61 -11.79 4.13 10.64
CA ASP A 61 -13.15 4.41 11.09
C ASP A 61 -14.13 3.29 10.69
N PRO A 62 -15.08 2.90 11.55
CA PRO A 62 -15.35 3.42 12.90
C PRO A 62 -14.61 2.68 14.03
N PHE A 63 -13.59 1.87 13.71
CA PHE A 63 -12.88 0.97 14.62
C PHE A 63 -11.45 1.46 14.93
N PRO A 64 -11.27 2.53 15.74
CA PRO A 64 -9.93 3.02 16.09
C PRO A 64 -9.06 1.96 16.79
N GLU A 65 -9.68 0.95 17.41
CA GLU A 65 -9.00 -0.22 17.96
C GLU A 65 -8.33 -1.11 16.90
N ALA A 66 -8.59 -0.90 15.62
CA ALA A 66 -7.88 -1.57 14.54
C ALA A 66 -6.42 -1.10 14.42
N VAL A 67 -6.07 0.06 14.98
CA VAL A 67 -4.69 0.57 14.98
C VAL A 67 -3.83 -0.20 15.98
N ALA A 68 -2.70 -0.74 15.50
CA ALA A 68 -1.76 -1.45 16.36
C ALA A 68 -1.14 -0.53 17.43
N ALA A 69 -1.06 -1.03 18.66
CA ALA A 69 -0.42 -0.36 19.79
C ALA A 69 0.55 -1.31 20.51
N PRO A 70 1.36 -0.85 21.48
CA PRO A 70 2.20 -1.75 22.28
C PRO A 70 1.36 -2.85 22.94
N GLY A 71 1.61 -4.11 22.58
CA GLY A 71 0.87 -5.27 23.08
C GLY A 71 -0.55 -5.46 22.49
N HIS A 72 -0.94 -4.64 21.50
CA HIS A 72 -2.26 -4.69 20.88
C HIS A 72 -2.14 -4.94 19.36
N PRO A 73 -2.68 -6.06 18.83
CA PRO A 73 -2.65 -6.35 17.41
C PRO A 73 -3.47 -5.36 16.60
N GLY A 74 -3.03 -5.07 15.37
CA GLY A 74 -3.73 -4.14 14.49
C GLY A 74 -2.96 -3.82 13.21
N THR A 75 -3.48 -2.88 12.43
CA THR A 75 -2.85 -2.29 11.25
C THR A 75 -1.90 -1.15 11.63
N ALA A 76 -0.97 -0.84 10.74
CA ALA A 76 -0.02 0.27 10.93
C ALA A 76 -0.73 1.63 10.78
N ASP A 77 -0.60 2.48 11.78
CA ASP A 77 -1.19 3.82 11.84
C ASP A 77 -0.78 4.70 10.63
N GLY A 78 -1.76 5.07 9.81
CA GLY A 78 -1.60 6.02 8.70
C GLY A 78 -2.03 7.47 9.04
N HIS A 79 -2.54 7.75 10.24
CA HIS A 79 -2.94 9.10 10.63
C HIS A 79 -1.78 9.92 11.19
N ASN A 80 -0.76 9.26 11.76
CA ASN A 80 0.45 9.94 12.21
C ASN A 80 1.50 10.08 11.09
N GLU A 81 1.33 11.11 10.25
CA GLU A 81 2.22 11.35 9.10
C GLU A 81 3.71 11.48 9.47
N ASN A 82 4.03 12.01 10.66
CA ASN A 82 5.42 12.11 11.11
C ASN A 82 6.02 10.74 11.41
N ARG A 83 5.25 9.80 11.97
CA ARG A 83 5.68 8.41 12.16
C ARG A 83 5.86 7.70 10.82
N MET A 84 4.95 7.92 9.87
CA MET A 84 5.07 7.35 8.52
C MET A 84 6.36 7.82 7.83
N VAL A 85 6.63 9.13 7.85
CA VAL A 85 7.86 9.73 7.33
C VAL A 85 9.10 9.16 8.03
N ALA A 86 9.05 8.99 9.36
CA ALA A 86 10.15 8.39 10.11
C ALA A 86 10.39 6.92 9.73
N ALA A 87 9.33 6.14 9.52
CA ALA A 87 9.40 4.75 9.10
C ALA A 87 9.99 4.61 7.69
N VAL A 88 9.57 5.45 6.73
CA VAL A 88 10.15 5.49 5.38
C VAL A 88 11.63 5.86 5.43
N ARG A 89 12.00 6.89 6.20
CA ARG A 89 13.42 7.26 6.40
C ARG A 89 14.23 6.14 7.04
N ALA A 90 13.62 5.37 7.95
CA ALA A 90 14.28 4.22 8.55
C ALA A 90 14.52 3.12 7.53
N ALA A 91 13.49 2.72 6.79
CA ALA A 91 13.60 1.74 5.72
C ALA A 91 14.67 2.15 4.68
N LYS A 92 14.74 3.43 4.31
CA LYS A 92 15.71 3.91 3.31
C LYS A 92 17.17 3.82 3.75
N ARG A 93 17.46 3.79 5.06
CA ARG A 93 18.83 3.60 5.54
C ARG A 93 19.34 2.18 5.30
N ASP A 94 18.43 1.23 5.27
CA ASP A 94 18.73 -0.20 5.27
C ASP A 94 18.35 -0.88 3.94
N ALA A 95 17.84 -0.14 2.95
CA ALA A 95 17.38 -0.67 1.67
C ALA A 95 17.78 0.22 0.48
N ASP A 96 18.09 -0.42 -0.64
CA ASP A 96 18.32 0.26 -1.92
C ASP A 96 17.02 0.86 -2.47
N LEU A 97 15.91 0.14 -2.28
CA LEU A 97 14.57 0.54 -2.73
C LEU A 97 13.54 0.48 -1.61
N VAL A 98 12.74 1.53 -1.48
CA VAL A 98 11.63 1.61 -0.54
C VAL A 98 10.32 1.75 -1.30
N ILE A 99 9.44 0.77 -1.12
CA ILE A 99 8.07 0.77 -1.62
C ILE A 99 7.14 1.08 -0.45
N VAL A 100 6.26 2.06 -0.65
CA VAL A 100 5.17 2.33 0.29
C VAL A 100 3.88 1.75 -0.27
N ALA A 101 3.22 0.90 0.50
CA ALA A 101 1.83 0.54 0.31
C ALA A 101 0.97 1.35 1.30
N ILE A 102 -0.13 1.94 0.84
CA ILE A 102 -0.94 2.80 1.69
C ILE A 102 -2.42 2.74 1.33
N HIS A 103 -3.27 2.58 2.34
CA HIS A 103 -4.70 2.55 2.18
C HIS A 103 -5.29 3.89 2.62
N TRP A 104 -5.77 4.70 1.66
CA TRP A 104 -6.11 6.12 1.86
C TRP A 104 -7.16 6.65 0.86
N GLY A 105 -7.51 7.92 0.93
CA GLY A 105 -8.48 8.50 -0.01
C GLY A 105 -9.91 8.34 0.45
N VAL A 106 -10.84 8.39 -0.50
CA VAL A 106 -12.29 8.34 -0.27
C VAL A 106 -12.88 7.31 -1.21
N GLU A 107 -13.76 6.46 -0.69
CA GLU A 107 -14.46 5.46 -1.50
C GLU A 107 -15.17 6.10 -2.70
N LEU A 108 -15.06 5.40 -3.83
CA LEU A 108 -15.68 5.71 -5.11
C LEU A 108 -15.20 7.00 -5.78
N ASP A 109 -14.26 7.73 -5.19
CA ASP A 109 -13.70 8.95 -5.77
C ASP A 109 -12.63 8.63 -6.83
N THR A 110 -12.67 9.36 -7.94
CA THR A 110 -11.75 9.16 -9.07
C THR A 110 -10.54 10.07 -8.99
N GLN A 111 -10.46 10.95 -7.99
CA GLN A 111 -9.34 11.83 -7.73
C GLN A 111 -8.80 11.63 -6.31
N PRO A 112 -7.47 11.73 -6.09
CA PRO A 112 -6.93 11.74 -4.75
C PRO A 112 -7.32 13.02 -4.01
N ARG A 113 -7.47 12.94 -2.68
CA ARG A 113 -7.65 14.14 -1.87
C ARG A 113 -6.38 15.00 -1.92
N PRO A 114 -6.50 16.35 -1.83
CA PRO A 114 -5.34 17.23 -1.76
C PRO A 114 -4.34 16.83 -0.67
N ASP A 115 -4.82 16.41 0.50
CA ASP A 115 -3.96 16.00 1.61
C ASP A 115 -3.19 14.69 1.33
N ASP A 116 -3.81 13.74 0.61
CA ASP A 116 -3.12 12.50 0.22
C ASP A 116 -2.05 12.79 -0.86
N VAL A 117 -2.28 13.78 -1.73
CA VAL A 117 -1.25 14.29 -2.67
C VAL A 117 -0.06 14.90 -1.91
N VAL A 118 -0.33 15.74 -0.91
CA VAL A 118 0.73 16.34 -0.08
C VAL A 118 1.50 15.27 0.68
N LEU A 119 0.81 14.33 1.32
CA LEU A 119 1.43 13.23 2.05
C LEU A 119 2.27 12.34 1.15
N GLY A 120 1.76 11.97 -0.04
CA GLY A 120 2.53 11.19 -1.02
C GLY A 120 3.87 11.84 -1.37
N ARG A 121 3.88 13.16 -1.60
CA ARG A 121 5.13 13.92 -1.83
C ARG A 121 6.06 13.88 -0.62
N ARG A 122 5.54 14.08 0.60
CA ARG A 122 6.32 13.99 1.84
C ARG A 122 6.97 12.61 2.03
N LEU A 123 6.28 11.53 1.65
CA LEU A 123 6.81 10.17 1.73
C LEU A 123 7.90 9.92 0.68
N VAL A 124 7.75 10.46 -0.54
CA VAL A 124 8.83 10.46 -1.53
C VAL A 124 10.05 11.24 -1.02
N ASP A 125 9.86 12.45 -0.49
CA ASP A 125 10.94 13.27 0.10
C ASP A 125 11.62 12.56 1.29
N ALA A 126 10.90 11.65 1.96
CA ALA A 126 11.42 10.83 3.04
C ALA A 126 12.27 9.64 2.57
N GLY A 127 12.21 9.28 1.28
CA GLY A 127 12.97 8.20 0.68
C GLY A 127 12.14 7.12 -0.02
N ALA A 128 10.82 7.27 -0.15
CA ALA A 128 10.02 6.33 -0.92
C ALA A 128 10.37 6.41 -2.42
N ASP A 129 10.72 5.28 -3.01
CA ASP A 129 11.03 5.18 -4.43
C ASP A 129 9.78 4.96 -5.28
N VAL A 130 8.74 4.32 -4.70
CA VAL A 130 7.43 4.05 -5.32
C VAL A 130 6.34 4.06 -4.24
N ILE A 131 5.17 4.63 -4.53
CA ILE A 131 4.00 4.56 -3.66
C ILE A 131 2.83 3.89 -4.38
N PHE A 132 2.23 2.88 -3.75
CA PHE A 132 1.01 2.21 -4.19
C PHE A 132 -0.13 2.48 -3.20
N GLY A 133 -1.12 3.25 -3.65
CA GLY A 133 -2.33 3.58 -2.92
C GLY A 133 -3.49 2.63 -3.22
N GLY A 134 -4.42 2.50 -2.27
CA GLY A 134 -5.62 1.66 -2.36
C GLY A 134 -6.91 2.38 -1.92
N HIS A 135 -7.87 1.62 -1.38
CA HIS A 135 -9.13 2.05 -0.75
C HIS A 135 -10.21 2.70 -1.66
N ALA A 136 -9.86 3.60 -2.57
CA ALA A 136 -10.88 4.36 -3.31
C ALA A 136 -11.83 3.50 -4.18
N HIS A 137 -11.54 2.21 -4.39
CA HIS A 137 -12.30 1.29 -5.27
C HIS A 137 -12.47 1.81 -6.72
N ARG A 138 -11.68 2.82 -7.11
CA ARG A 138 -11.62 3.43 -8.43
C ARG A 138 -10.17 3.61 -8.83
N LEU A 139 -9.90 3.45 -10.12
CA LEU A 139 -8.62 3.86 -10.67
C LEU A 139 -8.46 5.38 -10.54
N GLN A 140 -7.36 5.82 -9.94
CA GLN A 140 -7.00 7.23 -9.82
C GLN A 140 -5.75 7.54 -10.65
N PRO A 141 -5.47 8.83 -10.97
CA PRO A 141 -4.31 9.21 -11.76
C PRO A 141 -2.98 8.71 -11.17
N LEU A 142 -2.03 8.41 -12.06
CA LEU A 142 -0.62 8.30 -11.68
C LEU A 142 -0.04 9.70 -11.46
N GLY A 143 0.43 9.97 -10.25
CA GLY A 143 1.20 11.16 -9.91
C GLY A 143 2.71 10.93 -10.00
N MET A 144 3.46 12.02 -10.09
CA MET A 144 4.92 12.03 -9.99
C MET A 144 5.35 13.10 -8.98
N HIS A 145 6.38 12.80 -8.19
CA HIS A 145 7.12 13.79 -7.41
C HIS A 145 8.61 13.60 -7.69
N GLY A 146 9.22 14.56 -8.37
CA GLY A 146 10.51 14.35 -9.02
C GLY A 146 10.42 13.22 -10.05
N ASP A 147 11.30 12.22 -9.93
CA ASP A 147 11.33 11.02 -10.76
C ASP A 147 10.60 9.81 -10.13
N ARG A 148 9.87 10.02 -9.03
CA ARG A 148 9.23 8.94 -8.27
C ARG A 148 7.71 8.87 -8.49
N PRO A 149 7.17 7.70 -8.85
CA PRO A 149 5.74 7.52 -9.08
C PRO A 149 4.94 7.37 -7.80
N ILE A 150 3.74 7.96 -7.84
CA ILE A 150 2.70 7.83 -6.82
C ILE A 150 1.44 7.32 -7.51
N PHE A 151 1.14 6.04 -7.35
CA PHE A 151 -0.10 5.44 -7.84
C PHE A 151 -1.18 5.65 -6.79
N TYR A 152 -1.99 6.71 -6.88
CA TYR A 152 -2.90 7.07 -5.79
C TYR A 152 -3.98 6.03 -5.51
N SER A 153 -4.48 5.36 -6.55
CA SER A 153 -5.31 4.16 -6.41
C SER A 153 -5.28 3.35 -7.69
N LEU A 154 -5.06 2.05 -7.58
CA LEU A 154 -5.13 1.12 -8.72
C LEU A 154 -6.56 0.62 -9.00
N GLY A 155 -7.53 1.03 -8.19
CA GLY A 155 -8.90 0.51 -8.25
C GLY A 155 -9.00 -0.94 -7.75
N ASN A 156 -10.06 -1.61 -8.17
CA ASN A 156 -10.27 -3.03 -7.85
C ASN A 156 -9.44 -3.92 -8.76
N PHE A 157 -9.16 -5.18 -8.37
CA PHE A 157 -8.40 -6.11 -9.23
C PHE A 157 -9.13 -7.43 -9.44
N VAL A 158 -9.19 -8.29 -8.43
CA VAL A 158 -10.10 -9.45 -8.38
C VAL A 158 -11.35 -9.00 -7.64
N TRP A 159 -12.43 -8.75 -8.36
CA TRP A 159 -13.61 -8.07 -7.81
C TRP A 159 -14.86 -8.37 -8.61
N GLN A 160 -16.03 -8.22 -7.98
CA GLN A 160 -17.29 -8.37 -8.69
C GLN A 160 -17.50 -7.23 -9.68
N ASN A 161 -17.90 -7.53 -10.92
CA ASN A 161 -18.21 -6.52 -11.92
C ASN A 161 -19.55 -5.83 -11.63
N LEU A 162 -19.55 -4.89 -10.69
CA LEU A 162 -20.74 -4.18 -10.22
C LEU A 162 -21.01 -2.87 -10.98
N SER A 163 -19.98 -2.28 -11.61
CA SER A 163 -20.11 -1.06 -12.41
C SER A 163 -18.93 -0.88 -13.35
N VAL A 164 -19.13 -0.18 -14.47
CA VAL A 164 -18.05 0.14 -15.44
C VAL A 164 -16.87 0.84 -14.75
N ALA A 165 -17.14 1.85 -13.94
CA ALA A 165 -16.10 2.59 -13.24
C ALA A 165 -15.39 1.75 -12.15
N GLY A 166 -16.02 0.70 -11.63
CA GLY A 166 -15.45 -0.17 -10.58
C GLY A 166 -14.65 -1.32 -11.17
N SER A 167 -14.99 -1.67 -12.41
CA SER A 167 -14.32 -2.67 -13.23
C SER A 167 -13.20 -2.07 -14.09
N THR A 168 -13.12 -0.74 -14.19
CA THR A 168 -11.99 -0.04 -14.82
C THR A 168 -10.81 -0.05 -13.85
N THR A 169 -9.71 -0.70 -14.23
CA THR A 169 -8.54 -0.93 -13.37
C THR A 169 -7.26 -0.85 -14.19
N ALA A 170 -6.11 -1.06 -13.55
CA ALA A 170 -4.83 -1.16 -14.21
C ALA A 170 -3.85 -2.04 -13.43
N VAL A 171 -2.89 -2.61 -14.14
CA VAL A 171 -1.69 -3.19 -13.54
C VAL A 171 -0.60 -2.13 -13.55
N ALA A 172 -0.07 -1.79 -12.38
CA ALA A 172 1.11 -0.95 -12.29
C ALA A 172 2.37 -1.75 -12.63
N GLU A 173 3.12 -1.26 -13.61
CA GLU A 173 4.47 -1.74 -13.92
C GLU A 173 5.46 -0.63 -13.55
N VAL A 174 6.47 -0.96 -12.75
CA VAL A 174 7.57 -0.04 -12.45
C VAL A 174 8.89 -0.71 -12.80
N ARG A 175 9.63 -0.09 -13.72
CA ARG A 175 10.97 -0.55 -14.08
C ARG A 175 12.00 0.35 -13.46
N ILE A 176 12.94 -0.24 -12.71
CA ILE A 176 14.03 0.47 -12.06
C ILE A 176 15.33 -0.03 -12.65
N THR A 177 16.12 0.90 -13.20
CA THR A 177 17.44 0.59 -13.77
C THR A 177 18.50 0.56 -12.68
N PRO A 178 19.66 -0.09 -12.91
CA PRO A 178 20.77 -0.08 -11.95
C PRO A 178 21.28 1.33 -11.59
N GLN A 179 21.07 2.31 -12.46
CA GLN A 179 21.44 3.72 -12.25
C GLN A 179 20.37 4.48 -11.44
N GLY A 180 19.34 3.81 -10.94
CA GLY A 180 18.27 4.39 -10.13
C GLY A 180 17.15 5.05 -10.92
N LYS A 181 17.20 5.07 -12.26
CA LYS A 181 16.08 5.60 -13.07
C LYS A 181 14.83 4.74 -12.88
N VAL A 182 13.73 5.38 -12.48
CA VAL A 182 12.41 4.77 -12.31
C VAL A 182 11.52 5.11 -13.51
N VAL A 183 10.91 4.09 -14.13
CA VAL A 183 10.00 4.23 -15.26
C VAL A 183 8.66 3.56 -14.91
N PRO A 184 7.64 4.35 -14.52
CA PRO A 184 6.32 3.83 -14.21
C PRO A 184 5.46 3.68 -15.47
N LYS A 185 4.53 2.73 -15.43
CA LYS A 185 3.48 2.55 -16.42
C LYS A 185 2.23 2.01 -15.76
N LEU A 186 1.07 2.54 -16.15
CA LEU A 186 -0.21 1.89 -15.91
C LEU A 186 -0.56 1.10 -17.17
N LEU A 187 -0.73 -0.20 -17.01
CA LEU A 187 -1.26 -1.08 -18.04
C LEU A 187 -2.78 -1.15 -17.83
N PRO A 188 -3.60 -0.54 -18.70
CA PRO A 188 -5.04 -0.57 -18.55
C PRO A 188 -5.56 -2.00 -18.50
N ALA A 189 -6.54 -2.22 -17.63
CA ALA A 189 -7.21 -3.50 -17.50
C ALA A 189 -8.69 -3.29 -17.19
N TYR A 190 -9.49 -4.31 -17.49
CA TYR A 190 -10.91 -4.33 -17.21
C TYR A 190 -11.31 -5.62 -16.52
N ILE A 191 -12.07 -5.51 -15.43
CA ILE A 191 -12.59 -6.65 -14.68
C ILE A 191 -13.80 -7.20 -15.44
N GLN A 192 -13.67 -8.44 -15.91
CA GLN A 192 -14.75 -9.11 -16.63
C GLN A 192 -15.87 -9.57 -15.70
N ALA A 193 -16.99 -10.04 -16.26
CA ALA A 193 -18.12 -10.55 -15.48
C ALA A 193 -17.75 -11.74 -14.56
N THR A 194 -16.68 -12.47 -14.90
CA THR A 194 -16.11 -13.54 -14.06
C THR A 194 -15.29 -13.02 -12.87
N GLY A 195 -15.11 -11.72 -12.76
CA GLY A 195 -14.43 -11.03 -11.67
C GLY A 195 -12.90 -10.97 -11.79
N HIS A 196 -12.36 -11.43 -12.91
CA HIS A 196 -10.92 -11.42 -13.16
C HIS A 196 -10.55 -10.24 -14.08
N PRO A 197 -9.42 -9.57 -13.84
CA PRO A 197 -8.94 -8.47 -14.67
C PRO A 197 -8.28 -8.99 -15.96
N VAL A 198 -8.54 -8.32 -17.08
CA VAL A 198 -7.91 -8.59 -18.38
C VAL A 198 -7.31 -7.30 -18.91
N LEU A 199 -6.06 -7.34 -19.38
CA LEU A 199 -5.41 -6.18 -20.01
C LEU A 199 -6.18 -5.75 -21.26
N VAL A 200 -6.31 -4.44 -21.48
CA VAL A 200 -7.03 -3.85 -22.63
C VAL A 200 -6.14 -2.91 -23.45
#